data_AF-A0A925MHD6-F1
#
_entry.id   AF-A0A925MHD6-F1
#
_cell.length_a   1.000
_cell.length_b   1.000
_cell.length_c   1.000
_cell.angle_alpha   90.00
_cell.angle_beta   90.00
_cell.angle_gamma   90.00
#
_symmetry.space_group_name_H-M   'P 1'
#
loop_
_entity.id
_entity.type
_entity.pdbx_description
1 polymer ?
#
loop_
_entity_poly.entity_id
_entity_poly.type
_entity_poly.pdbx_seq_one_letter_code
_entity_poly.pdbx_strand_id
1 'polypeptide(L)'
;MPVRPPVPATRAPVLIDLDWDALEIAVERNSPDTDSYLDLTTGRILTITTGDPEAAINRQNVSENIRNFLRVEPASSREQYRWMERFVGSVIDEPLRERLIISIDGKGAFRRFKDVLLAYPAERERWFSYRADLLHWHIAQWLEQHEISASNEPPWGVVLAPQELPAVGRPLVHGSEAPGEALRRQARELIETIPAIELPTAIAFLEFLKQRSIDQLARSEDPNDDHDPGVS
;
A
#
# COMPACT_ATOMS: atom_id res chain seq x y z
N MET A 1 50.49 -11.79 18.75
CA MET A 1 49.27 -10.95 18.72
C MET A 1 48.63 -11.12 17.35
N PRO A 2 47.35 -11.51 17.23
CA PRO A 2 46.71 -11.54 15.94
C PRO A 2 46.42 -10.10 15.48
N VAL A 3 46.96 -9.74 14.32
CA VAL A 3 46.69 -8.47 13.65
C VAL A 3 45.23 -8.49 13.19
N ARG A 4 44.43 -7.57 13.73
CA ARG A 4 43.03 -7.38 13.34
C ARG A 4 43.00 -6.97 11.86
N PRO A 5 42.21 -7.64 11.00
CA PRO A 5 42.10 -7.24 9.60
C PRO A 5 41.52 -5.83 9.50
N PRO A 6 41.90 -5.03 8.49
CA PRO A 6 41.34 -3.69 8.28
C PRO A 6 39.84 -3.82 8.04
N VAL A 7 39.07 -3.04 8.81
CA VAL A 7 37.64 -2.84 8.59
C VAL A 7 37.48 -2.27 7.17
N PRO A 8 36.60 -2.82 6.31
CA PRO A 8 36.37 -2.23 4.99
C PRO A 8 35.94 -0.78 5.15
N ALA A 9 36.52 0.11 4.34
CA ALA A 9 36.22 1.54 4.36
C ALA A 9 34.71 1.74 4.16
N THR A 10 34.03 2.21 5.20
CA THR A 10 32.66 2.70 5.13
C THR A 10 32.63 3.78 4.05
N ARG A 11 31.80 3.60 3.03
CA ARG A 11 31.65 4.59 1.96
C ARG A 11 31.16 5.87 2.66
N ALA A 12 31.84 7.00 2.42
CA ALA A 12 31.41 8.26 3.02
C ALA A 12 29.96 8.55 2.59
N PRO A 13 29.10 9.05 3.49
CA PRO A 13 27.68 9.28 3.19
C PRO A 13 27.57 10.19 1.96
N VAL A 14 26.73 9.79 1.01
CA VAL A 14 26.57 10.54 -0.24
C VAL A 14 25.62 11.70 0.04
N LEU A 15 26.13 12.92 -0.04
CA LEU A 15 25.34 14.14 0.12
C LEU A 15 24.76 14.57 -1.23
N ILE A 16 23.43 14.55 -1.37
CA ILE A 16 22.75 14.76 -2.65
C ILE A 16 21.54 15.69 -2.46
N ASP A 17 21.27 16.55 -3.44
CA ASP A 17 20.04 17.34 -3.55
C ASP A 17 18.91 16.46 -4.11
N LEU A 18 17.95 16.08 -3.27
CA LEU A 18 16.94 15.07 -3.61
C LEU A 18 15.68 15.69 -4.22
N ASP A 19 15.18 15.05 -5.28
CA ASP A 19 13.82 15.26 -5.77
C ASP A 19 12.83 14.49 -4.87
N TRP A 20 12.36 15.16 -3.82
CA TRP A 20 11.49 14.56 -2.80
C TRP A 20 10.14 14.09 -3.35
N ASP A 21 9.52 14.89 -4.22
CA ASP A 21 8.21 14.56 -4.79
C ASP A 21 8.33 13.31 -5.68
N ALA A 22 9.36 13.25 -6.53
CA ALA A 22 9.59 12.09 -7.38
C ALA A 22 9.96 10.84 -6.55
N LEU A 23 10.72 11.01 -5.46
CA LEU A 23 11.08 9.91 -4.56
C LEU A 23 9.84 9.38 -3.83
N GLU A 24 8.96 10.25 -3.34
CA GLU A 24 7.70 9.87 -2.70
C GLU A 24 6.82 9.07 -3.66
N ILE A 25 6.65 9.55 -4.90
CA ILE A 25 5.89 8.85 -5.96
C ILE A 25 6.49 7.47 -6.24
N ALA A 26 7.81 7.37 -6.32
CA ALA A 26 8.50 6.11 -6.58
C ALA A 26 8.32 5.09 -5.46
N VAL A 27 8.38 5.51 -4.20
CA VAL A 27 8.18 4.63 -3.04
C VAL A 27 6.71 4.22 -2.88
N GLU A 28 5.76 5.09 -3.23
CA GLU A 28 4.34 4.75 -3.21
C GLU A 28 3.96 3.72 -4.30
N ARG A 29 4.57 3.83 -5.47
CA ARG A 29 4.19 3.08 -6.67
C ARG A 29 4.66 1.61 -6.60
N ASN A 30 3.73 0.72 -6.27
CA ASN A 30 3.96 -0.73 -6.26
C ASN A 30 3.42 -1.42 -7.54
N SER A 31 3.86 -0.95 -8.72
CA SER A 31 3.45 -1.53 -10.01
C SER A 31 4.52 -2.48 -10.54
N PRO A 32 4.18 -3.74 -10.91
CA PRO A 32 5.17 -4.74 -11.34
C PRO A 32 5.81 -4.45 -12.69
N ASP A 33 5.24 -3.54 -13.48
CA ASP A 33 5.72 -3.11 -14.79
C ASP A 33 6.64 -1.88 -14.73
N THR A 34 6.85 -1.33 -13.54
CA THR A 34 7.55 -0.08 -13.30
C THR A 34 8.72 -0.29 -12.34
N ASP A 35 9.92 0.11 -12.77
CA ASP A 35 11.10 0.19 -11.90
C ASP A 35 11.49 1.66 -11.71
N SER A 36 11.89 2.03 -10.49
CA SER A 36 12.38 3.37 -10.19
C SER A 36 13.80 3.32 -9.63
N TYR A 37 14.63 4.28 -10.03
CA TYR A 37 16.03 4.37 -9.65
C TYR A 37 16.36 5.81 -9.21
N LEU A 38 17.04 5.95 -8.08
CA LEU A 38 17.66 7.19 -7.65
C LEU A 38 19.05 7.30 -8.29
N ASP A 39 19.28 8.39 -9.03
CA ASP A 39 20.61 8.76 -9.50
C ASP A 39 21.40 9.42 -8.36
N LEU A 40 22.43 8.74 -7.88
CA LEU A 40 23.29 9.18 -6.77
C LEU A 40 24.18 10.37 -7.13
N THR A 41 24.24 10.76 -8.40
CA THR A 41 25.02 11.92 -8.86
C THR A 41 24.18 13.19 -8.99
N THR A 42 22.90 13.04 -9.33
CA THR A 42 21.99 14.18 -9.59
C THR A 42 20.87 14.32 -8.57
N GLY A 43 20.56 13.26 -7.82
CA GLY A 43 19.45 13.19 -6.87
C GLY A 43 18.07 13.05 -7.49
N ARG A 44 18.02 12.84 -8.82
CA ARG A 44 16.77 12.65 -9.56
C ARG A 44 16.32 11.20 -9.55
N ILE A 45 15.02 11.02 -9.68
CA ILE A 45 14.41 9.70 -9.88
C ILE A 45 14.21 9.43 -11.36
N LEU A 46 14.74 8.30 -11.81
CA LEU A 46 14.48 7.72 -13.12
C LEU A 46 13.45 6.60 -12.97
N THR A 47 12.26 6.81 -13.51
CA THR A 47 11.22 5.79 -13.60
C THR A 47 11.22 5.16 -15.00
N ILE A 48 11.20 3.83 -15.05
CA ILE A 48 11.17 3.05 -16.28
C ILE A 48 9.89 2.21 -16.25
N THR A 49 8.93 2.56 -17.09
CA THR A 49 7.70 1.79 -17.27
C THR A 49 7.81 0.89 -18.49
N THR A 50 7.34 -0.35 -18.38
CA THR A 50 7.27 -1.27 -19.52
C THR A 50 6.27 -0.76 -20.55
N GLY A 51 6.73 -0.51 -21.77
CA GLY A 51 5.91 0.02 -22.87
C GLY A 51 6.28 1.44 -23.29
N ASP A 52 7.04 2.17 -22.46
CA ASP A 52 7.52 3.50 -22.83
C ASP A 52 8.59 3.41 -23.93
N PRO A 53 8.57 4.31 -24.95
CA PRO A 53 9.56 4.31 -26.04
C PRO A 53 11.01 4.41 -25.54
N GLU A 54 11.22 5.16 -24.45
CA GLU A 54 12.54 5.39 -23.86
C GLU A 54 12.97 4.29 -22.88
N ALA A 55 12.11 3.32 -22.55
CA ALA A 55 12.39 2.32 -21.53
C ALA A 55 13.65 1.48 -21.84
N ALA A 56 13.88 1.15 -23.11
CA ALA A 56 15.05 0.39 -23.53
C ALA A 56 16.35 1.20 -23.32
N ILE A 57 16.33 2.48 -23.69
CA ILE A 57 17.47 3.41 -23.55
C ILE A 57 17.75 3.64 -22.06
N ASN A 58 16.72 3.90 -21.26
CA ASN A 58 16.86 4.13 -19.83
C ASN A 58 17.38 2.89 -19.09
N ARG A 59 16.91 1.68 -19.45
CA ARG A 59 17.46 0.44 -18.89
C ARG A 59 18.93 0.25 -19.27
N GLN A 60 19.29 0.55 -20.51
CA GLN A 60 20.68 0.49 -20.95
C GLN A 60 21.55 1.48 -20.17
N ASN A 61 21.12 2.73 -20.03
CA ASN A 61 21.82 3.76 -19.25
C ASN A 61 22.05 3.34 -17.80
N VAL A 62 21.04 2.78 -17.14
CA VAL A 62 21.16 2.23 -15.78
C VAL A 62 22.16 1.08 -15.74
N SER A 63 22.12 0.17 -16.71
CA SER A 63 23.05 -0.98 -16.76
C SER A 63 24.51 -0.56 -16.96
N GLU A 64 24.76 0.43 -17.81
CA GLU A 64 26.10 0.96 -18.10
C GLU A 64 26.66 1.78 -16.92
N ASN A 65 25.78 2.44 -16.17
CA ASN A 65 26.13 3.33 -15.05
C ASN A 65 25.64 2.78 -13.70
N ILE A 66 25.59 1.46 -13.53
CA ILE A 66 24.99 0.77 -12.37
C ILE A 66 25.47 1.30 -11.00
N ARG A 67 26.70 1.82 -10.92
CA ARG A 67 27.27 2.34 -9.67
C ARG A 67 26.68 3.69 -9.23
N ASN A 68 26.08 4.40 -10.17
CA ASN A 68 25.46 5.71 -9.96
C ASN A 68 23.97 5.59 -9.68
N PHE A 69 23.35 4.44 -9.97
CA PHE A 69 21.92 4.24 -9.77
C PHE A 69 21.65 3.31 -8.61
N LEU A 70 20.75 3.73 -7.72
CA LEU A 70 20.22 2.91 -6.65
C LEU A 70 18.75 2.61 -6.95
N ARG A 71 18.36 1.33 -6.97
CA ARG A 71 16.95 0.97 -7.15
C ARG A 71 16.14 1.41 -5.94
N VAL A 72 15.06 2.15 -6.17
CA VAL A 72 14.10 2.54 -5.14
C VAL A 72 13.22 1.33 -4.84
N GLU A 73 13.16 0.92 -3.58
CA GLU A 73 12.31 -0.17 -3.14
C GLU A 73 10.94 0.40 -2.73
N PRO A 74 9.85 0.08 -3.44
CA PRO A 74 8.54 0.57 -3.06
C PRO A 74 8.07 -0.05 -1.75
N ALA A 75 7.26 0.70 -1.00
CA ALA A 75 6.58 0.16 0.17
C ALA A 75 5.75 -1.06 -0.26
N SER A 76 6.09 -2.25 0.27
CA SER A 76 5.51 -3.50 -0.23
C SER A 76 3.98 -3.53 -0.05
N SER A 77 3.23 -4.14 -0.97
CA SER A 77 1.78 -4.28 -0.81
C SER A 77 1.37 -4.93 0.52
N ARG A 78 2.22 -5.82 1.06
CA ARG A 78 2.01 -6.46 2.37
C ARG A 78 2.19 -5.46 3.52
N GLU A 79 3.14 -4.55 3.42
CA GLU A 79 3.34 -3.48 4.39
C GLU A 79 2.23 -2.44 4.32
N GLN A 80 1.85 -1.99 3.13
CA GLN A 80 0.72 -1.09 2.95
C GLN A 80 -0.59 -1.71 3.46
N TYR A 81 -0.77 -3.03 3.30
CA TYR A 81 -1.89 -3.75 3.89
C TYR A 81 -1.87 -3.72 5.43
N ARG A 82 -0.70 -3.94 6.05
CA ARG A 82 -0.54 -3.82 7.50
C ARG A 82 -0.86 -2.42 8.02
N TRP A 83 -0.56 -1.39 7.23
CA TRP A 83 -0.96 -0.01 7.57
C TRP A 83 -2.48 0.14 7.60
N MET A 84 -3.18 -0.43 6.60
CA MET A 84 -4.65 -0.47 6.59
C MET A 84 -5.20 -1.22 7.81
N GLU A 85 -4.67 -2.40 8.14
CA GLU A 85 -5.11 -3.17 9.32
C GLU A 85 -4.98 -2.37 10.62
N ARG A 86 -3.83 -1.72 10.83
CA ARG A 86 -3.60 -0.87 12.02
C ARG A 86 -4.56 0.31 12.06
N PHE A 87 -4.75 0.98 10.92
CA PHE A 87 -5.69 2.10 10.83
C PHE A 87 -7.11 1.67 11.17
N VAL A 88 -7.59 0.58 10.57
CA VAL A 88 -8.93 0.03 10.84
C VAL A 88 -9.12 -0.29 12.33
N GLY A 89 -8.11 -0.90 12.97
CA GLY A 89 -8.14 -1.18 14.42
C GLY A 89 -8.24 0.06 15.32
N SER A 90 -7.87 1.23 14.81
CA SER A 90 -7.94 2.51 15.53
C SER A 90 -9.25 3.29 15.35
N VAL A 91 -10.12 2.87 14.43
CA VAL A 91 -11.37 3.57 14.13
C VAL A 91 -12.33 3.41 15.31
N ILE A 92 -12.78 4.52 15.88
CA ILE A 92 -13.67 4.53 17.05
C ILE A 92 -15.11 4.18 16.66
N ASP A 93 -15.59 4.69 15.53
CA ASP A 93 -16.92 4.41 14.97
C ASP A 93 -17.04 2.92 14.62
N GLU A 94 -17.80 2.19 15.44
CA GLU A 94 -17.98 0.73 15.33
C GLU A 94 -18.59 0.31 13.98
N PRO A 95 -19.74 0.86 13.54
CA PRO A 95 -20.27 0.59 12.20
C PRO A 95 -19.27 0.83 11.07
N LEU A 96 -18.49 1.93 11.12
CA LEU A 96 -17.48 2.19 10.11
C LEU A 96 -16.35 1.15 10.17
N ARG A 97 -15.87 0.84 11.37
CA ARG A 97 -14.80 -0.13 11.58
C ARG A 97 -15.18 -1.49 11.02
N GLU A 98 -16.38 -2.00 11.29
CA GLU A 98 -16.89 -3.26 10.73
C GLU A 98 -16.90 -3.24 9.20
N ARG A 99 -17.37 -2.15 8.59
CA ARG A 99 -17.37 -1.99 7.13
C ARG A 99 -15.95 -2.00 6.57
N LEU A 100 -15.01 -1.35 7.24
CA LEU A 100 -13.61 -1.34 6.81
C LEU A 100 -12.96 -2.72 6.95
N ILE A 101 -13.20 -3.46 8.04
CA ILE A 101 -12.72 -4.84 8.24
C ILE A 101 -13.15 -5.72 7.06
N ILE A 102 -14.41 -5.63 6.64
CA ILE A 102 -14.92 -6.38 5.49
C ILE A 102 -14.26 -5.89 4.20
N SER A 103 -14.08 -4.58 4.04
CA SER A 103 -13.55 -3.98 2.81
C SER A 103 -12.13 -4.44 2.49
N ILE A 104 -11.31 -4.68 3.52
CA ILE A 104 -9.90 -5.05 3.38
C ILE A 104 -9.69 -6.55 3.13
N ASP A 105 -10.72 -7.39 3.12
CA ASP A 105 -10.56 -8.81 2.79
C ASP A 105 -10.47 -9.05 1.28
N GLY A 106 -9.54 -9.91 0.83
CA GLY A 106 -9.50 -10.45 -0.53
C GLY A 106 -9.07 -9.49 -1.65
N LYS A 107 -9.20 -9.94 -2.90
CA LYS A 107 -8.78 -9.20 -4.11
C LYS A 107 -9.51 -7.85 -4.20
N GLY A 108 -8.78 -6.77 -4.42
CA GLY A 108 -9.34 -5.41 -4.52
C GLY A 108 -9.54 -4.69 -3.18
N ALA A 109 -8.94 -5.19 -2.09
CA ALA A 109 -9.01 -4.60 -0.74
C ALA A 109 -8.69 -3.09 -0.72
N PHE A 110 -7.59 -2.67 -1.36
CA PHE A 110 -7.18 -1.26 -1.41
C PHE A 110 -8.24 -0.34 -2.02
N ARG A 111 -8.89 -0.78 -3.11
CA ARG A 111 -9.95 -0.02 -3.76
C ARG A 111 -11.16 0.10 -2.84
N ARG A 112 -11.68 -1.03 -2.36
CA ARG A 112 -12.87 -1.05 -1.50
C ARG A 112 -12.68 -0.25 -0.21
N PHE A 113 -11.50 -0.34 0.40
CA PHE A 113 -11.16 0.46 1.58
C PHE A 113 -11.27 1.95 1.29
N LYS A 114 -10.67 2.42 0.19
CA LYS A 114 -10.78 3.83 -0.25
C LYS A 114 -12.23 4.19 -0.57
N ASP A 115 -12.99 3.30 -1.22
CA ASP A 115 -14.40 3.51 -1.56
C ASP A 115 -15.26 3.70 -0.30
N VAL A 116 -15.02 2.92 0.77
CA VAL A 116 -15.71 3.10 2.06
C VAL A 116 -15.40 4.48 2.64
N LEU A 117 -14.13 4.89 2.64
CA LEU A 117 -13.70 6.18 3.18
C LEU A 117 -14.27 7.39 2.43
N LEU A 118 -14.72 7.26 1.18
CA LEU A 118 -15.37 8.37 0.45
C LEU A 118 -16.60 8.90 1.19
N ALA A 119 -17.33 8.04 1.91
CA ALA A 119 -18.49 8.44 2.69
C ALA A 119 -18.14 9.04 4.07
N TYR A 120 -16.85 9.05 4.46
CA TYR A 120 -16.39 9.48 5.79
C TYR A 120 -15.18 10.43 5.66
N PRO A 121 -15.40 11.70 5.30
CA PRO A 121 -14.31 12.64 4.97
C PRO A 121 -13.27 12.81 6.07
N ALA A 122 -13.69 12.88 7.33
CA ALA A 122 -12.79 13.03 8.47
C ALA A 122 -11.87 11.80 8.66
N GLU A 123 -12.42 10.59 8.51
CA GLU A 123 -11.63 9.35 8.61
C GLU A 123 -10.76 9.15 7.37
N ARG A 124 -11.20 9.62 6.20
CA ARG A 124 -10.39 9.67 4.98
C ARG A 124 -9.17 10.56 5.14
N GLU A 125 -9.36 11.76 5.69
CA GLU A 125 -8.26 12.68 5.99
C GLU A 125 -7.29 12.08 7.01
N ARG A 126 -7.83 11.50 8.10
CA ARG A 126 -7.04 10.79 9.11
C ARG A 126 -6.21 9.65 8.53
N TRP A 127 -6.80 8.86 7.61
CA TRP A 127 -6.08 7.81 6.88
C TRP A 127 -4.94 8.37 6.05
N PHE A 128 -5.16 9.46 5.31
CA PHE A 128 -4.12 10.03 4.45
C PHE A 128 -2.97 10.61 5.26
N SER A 129 -3.23 11.34 6.35
CA SER A 129 -2.18 11.81 7.24
C SER A 129 -1.37 10.66 7.82
N TYR A 130 -2.06 9.64 8.36
CA TYR A 130 -1.38 8.46 8.93
C TYR A 130 -0.54 7.70 7.90
N ARG A 131 -1.06 7.52 6.67
CA ARG A 131 -0.33 6.85 5.59
C ARG A 131 0.87 7.68 5.12
N ALA A 132 0.74 8.99 5.03
CA ALA A 132 1.83 9.89 4.66
C ALA A 132 2.97 9.81 5.68
N ASP A 133 2.65 9.89 6.98
CA ASP A 133 3.65 9.77 8.05
C ASP A 133 4.44 8.43 7.96
N LEU A 134 3.73 7.34 7.70
CA LEU A 134 4.35 6.02 7.52
C LEU A 134 5.23 5.94 6.27
N LEU A 135 4.80 6.55 5.17
CA LEU A 135 5.55 6.60 3.92
C LEU A 135 6.83 7.45 4.08
N HIS A 136 6.71 8.63 4.70
CA HIS A 136 7.84 9.51 4.96
C HIS A 136 8.85 8.88 5.91
N TRP A 137 8.38 8.14 6.92
CA TRP A 137 9.23 7.32 7.75
C TRP A 137 9.93 6.19 6.98
N HIS A 138 9.21 5.50 6.10
CA HIS A 138 9.79 4.46 5.25
C HIS A 138 10.89 5.03 4.34
N ILE A 139 10.66 6.20 3.72
CA ILE A 139 11.65 6.92 2.91
C ILE A 139 12.88 7.29 3.74
N ALA A 140 12.69 7.85 4.94
CA ALA A 140 13.80 8.23 5.82
C ALA A 140 14.65 7.01 6.22
N GLN A 141 14.01 5.89 6.55
CA GLN A 141 14.70 4.64 6.88
C GLN A 141 15.45 4.06 5.67
N TRP A 142 14.87 4.13 4.48
CA TRP A 142 15.52 3.69 3.25
C TRP A 142 16.77 4.53 2.95
N LEU A 143 16.70 5.85 3.06
CA LEU A 143 17.86 6.73 2.88
C LEU A 143 18.96 6.43 3.91
N GLU A 144 18.59 6.24 5.18
CA GLU A 144 19.53 5.89 6.26
C GLU A 144 20.23 4.54 6.00
N GLN A 145 19.48 3.50 5.59
CA GLN A 145 20.00 2.17 5.27
C GLN A 145 21.01 2.19 4.12
N HIS A 146 20.86 3.13 3.18
CA HIS A 146 21.75 3.30 2.04
C HIS A 146 22.84 4.36 2.26
N GLU A 147 22.98 4.89 3.48
CA GLU A 147 23.95 5.93 3.85
C GLU A 147 23.84 7.20 2.97
N ILE A 148 22.61 7.57 2.60
CA ILE A 148 22.31 8.74 1.79
C ILE A 148 21.90 9.90 2.70
N SER A 149 22.54 11.05 2.51
CA SER A 149 22.20 12.30 3.20
C SER A 149 21.64 13.29 2.20
N ALA A 150 20.49 13.87 2.49
CA ALA A 150 19.93 14.94 1.68
C ALA A 150 20.61 16.29 2.01
N SER A 151 20.92 17.10 1.01
CA SER A 151 21.40 18.47 1.19
C SER A 151 20.27 19.49 1.35
N ASN A 152 19.08 19.16 0.84
CA ASN A 152 17.85 19.93 0.92
C ASN A 152 16.88 19.30 1.94
N GLU A 153 16.02 20.13 2.54
CA GLU A 153 15.04 19.66 3.52
C GLU A 153 13.83 18.99 2.84
N PRO A 154 13.29 17.88 3.39
CA PRO A 154 12.07 17.28 2.89
C PRO A 154 10.86 18.21 3.09
N PRO A 155 9.88 18.22 2.17
CA PRO A 155 8.75 19.15 2.21
C PRO A 155 7.80 18.90 3.41
N TRP A 156 7.82 17.70 3.98
CA TRP A 156 7.07 17.32 5.19
C TRP A 156 7.81 17.59 6.50
N GLY A 157 9.05 18.10 6.46
CA GLY A 157 9.84 18.45 7.63
C GLY A 157 10.38 17.23 8.41
N VAL A 158 10.48 17.37 9.74
CA VAL A 158 11.10 16.34 10.59
C VAL A 158 10.24 15.08 10.63
N VAL A 159 10.80 13.99 10.13
CA VAL A 159 10.18 12.67 10.15
C VAL A 159 10.34 12.05 11.55
N LEU A 160 9.23 11.81 12.22
CA LEU A 160 9.19 11.10 13.50
C LEU A 160 8.88 9.62 13.29
N ALA A 161 9.28 8.79 14.24
CA ALA A 161 8.84 7.40 14.26
C ALA A 161 7.29 7.35 14.32
N PRO A 162 6.64 6.54 13.47
CA PRO A 162 5.18 6.48 13.41
C PRO A 162 4.61 6.14 14.78
N GLN A 163 3.66 6.96 15.24
CA GLN A 163 2.98 6.69 16.49
C GLN A 163 2.08 5.46 16.33
N GLU A 164 2.12 4.55 17.30
CA GLU A 164 1.18 3.43 17.32
C GLU A 164 -0.22 3.99 17.59
N LEU A 165 -1.15 3.76 16.66
CA LEU A 165 -2.53 4.15 16.85
C LEU A 165 -3.14 3.32 17.99
N PRO A 166 -3.85 3.95 18.95
CA PRO A 166 -4.51 3.21 20.01
C PRO A 166 -5.57 2.29 19.40
N ALA A 167 -5.46 0.98 19.65
CA ALA A 167 -6.47 0.02 19.24
C ALA A 167 -7.71 0.19 20.15
N VAL A 168 -8.85 0.57 19.57
CA VAL A 168 -10.08 0.90 20.33
C VAL A 168 -11.01 -0.32 20.47
N GLY A 169 -10.66 -1.46 19.87
CA GLY A 169 -11.43 -2.71 19.92
C GLY A 169 -10.56 -3.94 20.18
N ARG A 170 -11.15 -5.15 20.16
CA ARG A 170 -10.37 -6.39 20.14
C ARG A 170 -9.31 -6.24 19.04
N PRO A 171 -8.03 -6.45 19.34
CA PRO A 171 -7.00 -6.34 18.32
C PRO A 171 -7.42 -7.24 17.16
N LEU A 172 -7.20 -6.79 15.92
CA LEU A 172 -7.26 -7.61 14.72
C LEU A 172 -6.11 -8.64 14.82
N VAL A 173 -6.17 -9.52 15.83
CA VAL A 173 -5.25 -10.65 16.02
C VAL A 173 -5.76 -11.72 15.09
N HIS A 174 -5.57 -11.45 13.81
CA HIS A 174 -5.47 -12.47 12.80
C HIS A 174 -4.17 -13.20 13.09
N GLY A 175 -4.24 -14.20 13.97
CA GLY A 175 -3.19 -15.20 14.09
C GLY A 175 -3.05 -15.84 12.73
N SER A 176 -2.11 -15.37 11.91
CA SER A 176 -1.83 -15.81 10.53
C SER A 176 -2.98 -15.78 9.50
N GLU A 177 -4.24 -15.57 9.90
CA GLU A 177 -5.42 -15.84 9.08
C GLU A 177 -6.14 -14.54 8.70
N ALA A 178 -6.31 -14.26 7.40
CA ALA A 178 -6.88 -13.00 6.92
C ALA A 178 -8.30 -12.71 7.47
N PRO A 179 -8.73 -11.44 7.60
CA PRO A 179 -10.04 -11.07 8.13
C PRO A 179 -11.24 -11.82 7.55
N GLY A 180 -11.28 -12.07 6.24
CA GLY A 180 -12.38 -12.83 5.67
C GLY A 180 -12.27 -14.33 5.86
N GLU A 181 -11.09 -14.89 6.09
CA GLU A 181 -10.99 -16.30 6.50
C GLU A 181 -11.57 -16.49 7.90
N ALA A 182 -11.32 -15.55 8.82
CA ALA A 182 -11.96 -15.55 10.14
C ALA A 182 -13.50 -15.45 10.04
N LEU A 183 -14.01 -14.56 9.19
CA LEU A 183 -15.46 -14.45 8.92
C LEU A 183 -16.02 -15.72 8.24
N ARG A 184 -15.27 -16.34 7.32
CA ARG A 184 -15.67 -17.61 6.68
C ARG A 184 -15.71 -18.75 7.71
N ARG A 185 -14.77 -18.82 8.65
CA ARG A 185 -14.83 -19.78 9.77
C ARG A 185 -16.09 -19.53 10.60
N GLN A 186 -16.33 -18.30 11.02
CA GLN A 186 -17.52 -17.95 11.80
C GLN A 186 -18.82 -18.31 11.06
N ALA A 187 -18.89 -18.06 9.75
CA ALA A 187 -20.03 -18.46 8.93
C ALA A 187 -20.20 -19.98 8.86
N ARG A 188 -19.10 -20.75 8.74
CA ARG A 188 -19.14 -22.22 8.79
C ARG A 188 -19.66 -22.71 10.14
N GLU A 189 -19.16 -22.17 11.24
CA GLU A 189 -19.62 -22.52 12.60
C GLU A 189 -21.12 -22.24 12.76
N LEU A 190 -21.61 -21.09 12.28
CA LEU A 190 -23.04 -20.80 12.30
C LEU A 190 -23.84 -21.82 11.49
N ILE A 191 -23.39 -22.17 10.29
CA ILE A 191 -24.06 -23.17 9.44
C ILE A 191 -24.19 -24.53 10.15
N GLU A 192 -23.16 -24.98 10.88
CA GLU A 192 -23.19 -26.23 11.65
C GLU A 192 -24.22 -26.21 12.80
N THR A 193 -24.62 -25.01 13.28
CA THR A 193 -25.63 -24.87 14.34
C THR A 193 -27.07 -24.73 13.83
N ILE A 194 -27.27 -24.55 12.53
CA ILE A 194 -28.60 -24.35 11.93
C ILE A 194 -29.37 -25.68 11.88
N PRO A 195 -30.64 -25.75 12.36
CA PRO A 195 -31.47 -26.94 12.22
C PRO A 195 -31.71 -27.32 10.75
N ALA A 196 -31.79 -28.62 10.45
CA ALA A 196 -31.92 -29.12 9.08
C ALA A 196 -33.10 -28.54 8.29
N ILE A 197 -34.19 -28.16 8.97
CA ILE A 197 -35.37 -27.53 8.36
C ILE A 197 -35.11 -26.12 7.82
N GLU A 198 -34.14 -25.40 8.38
CA GLU A 198 -33.76 -24.04 8.00
C GLU A 198 -32.64 -24.00 6.96
N LEU A 199 -31.94 -25.13 6.73
CA LEU A 199 -30.84 -25.21 5.77
C LEU A 199 -31.22 -24.82 4.33
N PRO A 200 -32.40 -25.20 3.78
CA PRO A 200 -32.79 -24.77 2.44
C PRO A 200 -32.90 -23.24 2.31
N THR A 201 -33.42 -22.55 3.34
CA THR A 201 -33.51 -21.09 3.38
C THR A 201 -32.13 -20.45 3.46
N ALA A 202 -31.25 -20.99 4.31
CA ALA A 202 -29.87 -20.52 4.42
C ALA A 202 -29.11 -20.67 3.08
N ILE A 203 -29.26 -21.81 2.40
CA ILE A 203 -28.66 -22.05 1.08
C ILE A 203 -29.16 -21.02 0.06
N ALA A 204 -30.46 -20.79 -0.03
CA ALA A 204 -31.03 -19.82 -0.96
C ALA A 204 -30.50 -18.39 -0.70
N PHE A 205 -30.33 -18.01 0.57
CA PHE A 205 -29.77 -16.71 0.92
C PHE A 205 -28.28 -16.58 0.53
N LEU A 206 -27.48 -17.63 0.76
CA LEU A 206 -26.07 -17.65 0.37
C LEU A 206 -25.90 -17.63 -1.17
N GLU A 207 -26.75 -18.34 -1.90
CA GLU A 207 -26.81 -18.28 -3.37
C GLU A 207 -27.16 -16.88 -3.88
N PHE A 208 -28.14 -16.23 -3.24
CA PHE A 208 -28.50 -14.84 -3.54
C PHE A 208 -27.32 -13.88 -3.31
N LEU A 209 -26.60 -14.01 -2.19
CA LEU A 209 -25.41 -13.20 -1.92
C LEU A 209 -24.30 -13.43 -2.95
N LYS A 210 -24.08 -14.69 -3.36
CA LYS A 210 -23.13 -15.04 -4.42
C LYS A 210 -23.49 -14.34 -5.72
N GLN A 211 -24.75 -14.42 -6.16
CA GLN A 211 -25.20 -13.77 -7.40
C GLN A 211 -25.04 -12.25 -7.34
N ARG A 212 -25.45 -11.62 -6.23
CA ARG A 212 -25.32 -10.17 -6.04
C ARG A 212 -23.87 -9.70 -6.13
N SER A 213 -22.92 -10.45 -5.56
CA SER A 213 -21.50 -10.10 -5.63
C SER A 213 -20.95 -10.16 -7.06
N ILE A 214 -21.37 -11.15 -7.85
CA ILE A 214 -21.02 -11.28 -9.28
C ILE A 214 -21.55 -10.08 -10.06
N ASP A 215 -22.81 -9.71 -9.84
CA ASP A 215 -23.44 -8.59 -10.53
C ASP A 215 -22.79 -7.23 -10.18
N GLN A 216 -22.35 -7.06 -8.92
CA GLN A 216 -21.61 -5.88 -8.49
C GLN A 216 -20.20 -5.81 -9.08
N LEU A 217 -19.52 -6.94 -9.22
CA LEU A 217 -18.22 -7.02 -9.88
C LEU A 217 -18.33 -6.65 -11.36
N ALA A 218 -19.32 -7.18 -12.06
CA ALA A 218 -19.57 -6.88 -13.48
C ALA A 218 -19.84 -5.39 -13.73
N ARG A 219 -20.58 -4.71 -12.84
CA ARG A 219 -20.81 -3.26 -12.94
C ARG A 219 -19.59 -2.39 -12.65
N SER A 220 -18.57 -2.94 -11.98
CA SER A 220 -17.34 -2.19 -11.65
C SER A 220 -16.23 -2.32 -12.71
N GLU A 221 -16.42 -3.18 -13.72
CA GLU A 221 -15.48 -3.41 -14.82
C GLU A 221 -15.87 -2.69 -16.12
N ASP A 222 -16.91 -1.85 -16.11
CA ASP A 222 -17.38 -1.10 -17.29
C ASP A 222 -17.08 0.42 -17.13
N PRO A 223 -15.89 0.92 -17.51
CA PRO A 223 -15.57 2.34 -17.52
C PRO A 223 -15.74 2.94 -18.93
N ASN A 224 -16.88 2.69 -19.59
CA ASN A 224 -17.09 3.22 -20.94
C ASN A 224 -18.56 3.52 -21.24
N ASP A 225 -19.09 4.60 -20.65
CA ASP A 225 -20.08 5.43 -21.34
C ASP A 225 -20.11 6.84 -20.74
N ASP A 226 -19.24 7.71 -21.25
CA ASP A 226 -19.60 9.10 -21.53
C ASP A 226 -18.56 9.67 -22.52
N HIS A 227 -18.70 9.21 -23.77
CA HIS A 227 -18.19 9.93 -24.92
C HIS A 227 -19.32 10.84 -25.42
N ASP A 228 -19.38 12.06 -24.92
CA ASP A 228 -20.01 13.15 -25.68
C ASP A 228 -18.92 13.91 -26.42
N PRO A 229 -18.89 13.77 -27.77
CA PRO A 229 -18.65 14.93 -28.58
C PRO A 229 -19.68 15.03 -29.71
N GLY A 230 -20.75 15.77 -29.44
CA GLY A 230 -21.23 16.83 -30.33
C GLY A 230 -22.40 16.47 -31.25
N VAL A 231 -23.32 17.43 -31.41
CA VAL A 231 -23.34 18.39 -32.54
C VAL A 231 -24.72 19.06 -32.60
N SER A 232 -24.78 20.37 -32.38
CA SER A 232 -25.29 21.40 -33.32
C SER A 232 -25.35 22.76 -32.64
#